data_AF-A0A5C7B359-F1
#
_entry.id   AF-A0A5C7B359-F1
#
_cell.length_a   1.000
_cell.length_b   1.000
_cell.length_c   1.000
_cell.angle_alpha   90.00
_cell.angle_beta   90.00
_cell.angle_gamma   90.00
#
_symmetry.space_group_name_H-M   'P 1'
#
loop_
_entity.id
_entity.type
_entity.pdbx_description
1 polymer ?
#
loop_
_entity_poly.entity_id
_entity_poly.type
_entity_poly.pdbx_seq_one_letter_code
_entity_poly.pdbx_strand_id
1 'polypeptide(L)' 'MLINPESEIQQKEKSSSKEFDTEDVKIYSLRIPTDMFDKLKYEIGRETKASMRDMILTAVAKHYGI' A
#
# COMPACT_ATOMS: atom_id res chain seq x y z
N MET A 1 6.59 45.41 -4.63
CA MET A 1 6.63 44.54 -5.82
C MET A 1 7.81 43.62 -5.69
N LEU A 2 7.60 42.30 -5.71
CA LEU A 2 8.66 41.30 -5.73
C LEU A 2 8.35 40.29 -6.85
N ILE A 3 9.38 40.10 -7.66
CA ILE A 3 9.42 39.43 -8.96
C ILE A 3 9.69 37.94 -8.71
N ASN A 4 8.96 37.05 -9.38
CA ASN A 4 9.18 35.59 -9.37
C ASN A 4 10.58 35.24 -9.91
N PRO A 5 11.16 34.14 -9.43
CA PRO A 5 11.88 33.26 -10.35
C PRO A 5 11.43 31.81 -10.20
N GLU A 6 11.18 31.21 -11.37
CA GLU A 6 11.46 29.80 -11.65
C GLU A 6 10.51 28.76 -11.04
N SER A 7 9.46 28.48 -11.81
CA SER A 7 9.06 27.14 -12.25
C SER A 7 9.82 25.96 -11.63
N GLU A 8 9.56 25.63 -10.36
CA GLU A 8 9.89 24.32 -9.80
C GLU A 8 8.93 23.29 -10.40
N ILE A 9 9.33 22.81 -11.57
CA ILE A 9 9.27 21.42 -12.02
C ILE A 9 8.10 20.68 -11.37
N GLN A 10 6.91 20.76 -12.01
CA GLN A 10 5.89 19.75 -11.85
C GLN A 10 6.58 18.40 -12.03
N GLN A 11 6.76 17.67 -10.93
CA GLN A 11 7.25 16.31 -10.96
C GLN A 11 6.35 15.57 -11.95
N LYS A 12 6.90 15.33 -13.13
CA LYS A 12 6.35 14.43 -14.12
C LYS A 12 6.49 13.05 -13.50
N GLU A 13 5.58 12.73 -12.56
CA GLU A 13 5.35 11.36 -12.15
C GLU A 13 5.14 10.60 -13.45
N LYS A 14 6.12 9.78 -13.81
CA LYS A 14 5.90 8.66 -14.69
C LYS A 14 4.93 7.76 -13.93
N SER A 15 3.65 8.11 -13.95
CA SER A 15 2.59 7.18 -13.65
C SER A 15 2.74 6.10 -14.71
N SER A 16 3.48 5.05 -14.38
CA SER A 16 3.39 3.79 -15.09
C SER A 16 1.92 3.41 -14.98
N SER A 17 1.16 3.69 -16.04
CA SER A 17 -0.22 3.27 -16.21
C SER A 17 -0.23 1.76 -16.45
N LYS A 18 0.24 0.99 -15.45
CA LYS A 18 -0.18 -0.39 -15.32
C LYS A 18 -1.59 -0.30 -14.78
N GLU A 19 -2.55 -0.25 -15.70
CA GLU A 19 -3.96 -0.41 -15.36
C GLU A 19 -4.06 -1.65 -14.48
N PHE A 20 -4.52 -1.43 -13.25
CA PHE A 20 -4.69 -2.50 -12.30
C PHE A 20 -5.82 -3.37 -12.84
N ASP A 21 -5.47 -4.53 -13.39
CA ASP A 21 -6.43 -5.46 -13.95
C ASP A 21 -7.35 -5.94 -12.81
N THR A 22 -8.60 -5.48 -12.85
CA THR A 22 -9.60 -5.74 -11.81
C THR A 22 -10.55 -6.87 -12.19
N GLU A 23 -10.48 -7.38 -13.42
CA GLU A 23 -11.44 -8.38 -13.91
C GLU A 23 -11.35 -9.71 -13.15
N ASP A 24 -10.14 -10.09 -12.67
CA ASP A 24 -9.89 -11.35 -11.94
C ASP A 24 -9.68 -11.19 -10.42
N VAL A 25 -9.97 -10.01 -9.85
CA VAL A 25 -9.72 -9.76 -8.43
C VAL A 25 -10.86 -10.29 -7.57
N LYS A 26 -10.64 -11.42 -6.89
CA LYS A 26 -11.53 -11.89 -5.83
C LYS A 26 -11.32 -11.05 -4.56
N ILE A 27 -12.33 -10.26 -4.21
CA ILE A 27 -12.32 -9.42 -3.00
C ILE A 27 -12.75 -10.26 -1.80
N TYR A 28 -11.91 -10.29 -0.77
CA TYR A 28 -12.23 -10.90 0.53
C TYR A 28 -12.27 -9.84 1.61
N SER A 29 -13.33 -9.84 2.41
CA SER A 29 -13.43 -9.01 3.61
C SER A 29 -13.04 -9.83 4.83
N LEU A 30 -12.09 -9.34 5.62
CA LEU A 30 -11.62 -9.98 6.85
C LEU A 30 -12.17 -9.22 8.06
N ARG A 31 -12.68 -9.95 9.05
CA ARG A 31 -12.95 -9.38 10.38
C ARG A 31 -11.76 -9.67 11.28
N ILE A 32 -11.14 -8.61 11.76
CA ILE A 32 -10.01 -8.69 12.67
C ILE A 32 -10.32 -7.89 13.94
N PRO A 33 -9.87 -8.36 15.11
CA PRO A 33 -9.93 -7.58 16.34
C PRO A 33 -9.23 -6.23 16.20
N THR A 34 -9.78 -5.19 16.84
CA THR A 34 -9.29 -3.80 16.73
C THR A 34 -7.85 -3.66 17.22
N ASP A 35 -7.51 -4.32 18.32
CA ASP A 35 -6.16 -4.35 18.89
C ASP A 35 -5.13 -4.93 17.92
N MET A 36 -5.49 -6.00 17.20
CA MET A 36 -4.64 -6.56 16.16
C MET A 36 -4.49 -5.64 14.96
N PHE A 37 -5.56 -4.96 14.54
CA PHE A 37 -5.52 -4.00 13.43
C PHE A 37 -4.59 -2.82 13.73
N ASP A 38 -4.67 -2.26 14.94
CA ASP A 38 -3.82 -1.14 15.35
C ASP A 38 -2.35 -1.55 15.41
N LYS A 39 -2.07 -2.76 15.92
CA LYS A 39 -0.71 -3.31 15.91
C LYS A 39 -0.17 -3.48 14.49
N LEU A 40 -0.97 -4.03 13.57
CA LEU A 40 -0.58 -4.20 12.16
C LEU A 40 -0.27 -2.86 11.50
N LYS A 41 -1.11 -1.83 11.71
CA LYS A 41 -0.85 -0.48 11.20
C LYS A 41 0.47 0.08 11.71
N TYR A 42 0.75 -0.09 13.00
CA TYR A 42 1.97 0.40 13.61
C TYR A 42 3.22 -0.27 13.03
N GLU A 43 3.22 -1.59 12.89
CA GLU A 43 4.35 -2.34 12.31
C GLU A 43 4.60 -1.99 10.84
N ILE A 44 3.53 -1.80 10.04
CA ILE A 44 3.63 -1.34 8.65
C ILE A 44 4.25 0.07 8.59
N GLY A 45 3.77 1.00 9.42
CA GLY A 45 4.27 2.37 9.41
C GLY A 45 5.73 2.50 9.87
N ARG A 46 6.24 1.51 10.62
CA ARG A 46 7.52 1.62 11.33
C ARG A 46 8.63 0.74 10.76
N GLU A 47 8.34 -0.50 10.36
CA GLU A 47 9.40 -1.50 10.10
C GLU A 47 9.45 -1.99 8.65
N THR A 48 8.33 -1.97 7.92
CA THR A 48 8.26 -2.56 6.59
C THR A 48 7.72 -1.56 5.56
N LYS A 49 8.43 -1.33 4.46
CA LYS A 49 7.89 -0.61 3.29
C LYS A 49 6.82 -1.44 2.53
N ALA A 50 6.20 -2.41 3.20
CA ALA A 50 5.24 -3.35 2.63
C ALA A 50 3.82 -2.84 2.86
N SER A 51 2.88 -3.20 1.97
CA SER A 51 1.47 -2.88 2.19
C SER A 51 0.83 -3.87 3.19
N MET A 52 -0.24 -3.45 3.87
CA MET A 52 -1.03 -4.33 4.73
C MET A 52 -1.51 -5.58 3.99
N ARG A 53 -1.86 -5.43 2.71
CA ARG A 53 -2.25 -6.52 1.83
C ARG A 53 -1.14 -7.56 1.71
N ASP A 54 0.09 -7.12 1.44
CA ASP A 54 1.22 -8.02 1.22
C ASP A 54 1.55 -8.81 2.50
N MET A 55 1.46 -8.15 3.66
CA MET A 55 1.65 -8.82 4.96
C MET A 55 0.58 -9.89 5.21
N ILE A 56 -0.69 -9.58 4.93
CA ILE A 56 -1.79 -10.54 5.08
C ILE A 56 -1.59 -11.72 4.12
N LEU A 57 -1.30 -11.45 2.85
CA LEU A 57 -1.07 -12.51 1.86
C LEU A 57 0.13 -13.39 2.22
N THR A 58 1.23 -12.80 2.71
CA THR A 58 2.41 -13.54 3.18
C THR A 58 2.06 -14.43 4.37
N ALA A 59 1.31 -13.90 5.34
CA ALA A 59 0.89 -14.67 6.51
C ALA A 59 -0.03 -15.84 6.12
N VAL A 60 -0.96 -15.62 5.18
CA VAL A 60 -1.83 -16.66 4.62
C VAL A 60 -1.01 -17.72 3.90
N ALA A 61 -0.11 -17.35 2.99
CA ALA A 61 0.75 -18.29 2.27
C ALA A 61 1.55 -19.17 3.24
N LYS A 62 2.19 -18.54 4.25
CA LYS A 62 2.93 -19.24 5.30
C LYS A 62 2.07 -20.19 6.12
N HIS A 63 0.82 -19.82 6.43
CA HIS A 63 -0.10 -20.67 7.19
C HIS A 63 -0.51 -21.92 6.39
N TYR A 64 -0.73 -21.78 5.09
CA TYR A 64 -1.11 -22.89 4.20
C TYR A 64 0.11 -23.64 3.62
N GLY A 65 1.33 -23.19 3.89
CA GLY A 65 2.56 -23.81 3.37
C GLY A 65 2.74 -23.64 1.86
N ILE A 66 2.22 -22.54 1.30
CA ILE A 66 2.31 -22.16 -0.11
C ILE A 66 3.51 -21.24 -0.32
#